data_AF-A0AAV2HU61-F1
#
_entry.id   AF-A0AAV2HU61-F1
#
_cell.length_a   1.000
_cell.length_b   1.000
_cell.length_c   1.000
_cell.angle_alpha   90.00
_cell.angle_beta   90.00
_cell.angle_gamma   90.00
#
_symmetry.space_group_name_H-M   'P 1'
#
loop_
_entity.id
_entity.type
_entity.pdbx_description
1 polymer ?
#
loop_
_entity_poly.entity_id
_entity_poly.type
_entity_poly.pdbx_seq_one_letter_code
_entity_poly.pdbx_strand_id
1 'polypeptide(L)'
;IFCEITSSGYRYHVFRNNGLVSHNKTFVEYVRGYKIDENNFWIGLDNLSKYATKSAYKTFIMEAIYENNVINATWFKMGFTIANSSQLYKVSWAGQSYYSAGSGRYAFNIYDCFVAYYPFSTWDNDNDLSSSNVAAEAGAGWFFGAYRPCNPLGQLPGP
;
A
#
# COMPACT_ATOMS: atom_id res chain seq x y z
N ILE A 1 -4.77 6.51 -10.80
CA ILE A 1 -5.53 6.81 -9.56
C ILE A 1 -6.98 6.48 -9.85
N PHE A 2 -7.53 5.51 -9.14
CA PHE A 2 -8.96 5.21 -9.24
C PHE A 2 -9.69 6.06 -8.20
N CYS A 3 -10.51 6.99 -8.68
CA CYS A 3 -11.29 7.89 -7.84
C CYS A 3 -12.69 7.32 -7.73
N GLU A 4 -13.15 7.11 -6.50
CA GLU A 4 -14.52 6.70 -6.22
C GLU A 4 -15.26 7.89 -5.61
N ILE A 5 -16.40 8.24 -6.23
CA ILE A 5 -17.31 9.26 -5.72
C ILE A 5 -18.24 8.59 -4.72
N THR A 6 -18.27 9.09 -3.49
CA THR A 6 -19.15 8.60 -2.42
C THR A 6 -20.10 9.71 -1.97
N SER A 7 -21.13 9.34 -1.19
CA SER A 7 -22.02 10.33 -0.56
C SER A 7 -21.29 11.28 0.40
N SER A 8 -20.09 10.92 0.85
CA SER A 8 -19.25 11.71 1.77
C SER A 8 -18.06 12.40 1.08
N GLY A 9 -17.95 12.34 -0.26
CA GLY A 9 -16.89 13.01 -1.03
C GLY A 9 -16.18 12.07 -2.02
N TYR A 10 -14.86 12.04 -1.96
CA TYR A 10 -14.02 11.25 -2.89
C TYR A 10 -13.07 10.33 -2.11
N ARG A 11 -12.95 9.07 -2.54
CA ARG A 11 -11.93 8.12 -2.07
C ARG A 11 -10.93 7.83 -3.17
N TYR A 12 -9.65 7.76 -2.81
CA TYR A 12 -8.57 7.49 -3.74
C TYR A 12 -8.00 6.09 -3.50
N HIS A 13 -8.30 5.17 -4.40
CA HIS A 13 -7.76 3.82 -4.31
C HIS A 13 -6.35 3.82 -4.88
N VAL A 14 -5.36 3.59 -4.01
CA VAL A 14 -3.96 3.38 -4.39
C VAL A 14 -3.73 1.97 -4.91
N PHE A 15 -4.50 1.02 -4.39
CA PHE A 15 -4.53 -0.36 -4.86
C PHE A 15 -5.86 -1.01 -4.52
N ARG A 16 -6.08 -2.18 -5.09
CA ARG A 16 -7.06 -3.17 -4.61
C ARG A 16 -6.40 -4.54 -4.69
N ASN A 17 -6.80 -5.43 -3.79
CA ASN A 17 -6.27 -6.79 -3.70
C ASN A 17 -7.36 -7.71 -3.14
N ASN A 18 -7.98 -8.53 -3.99
CA ASN A 18 -9.03 -9.45 -3.54
C ASN A 18 -8.50 -10.63 -2.69
N GLY A 19 -7.19 -10.78 -2.56
CA GLY A 19 -6.51 -11.85 -1.80
C GLY A 19 -6.32 -13.15 -2.57
N LEU A 20 -6.81 -13.26 -3.81
CA LEU A 20 -6.82 -14.48 -4.62
C LEU A 20 -5.78 -14.49 -5.74
N VAL A 21 -5.25 -13.33 -6.13
CA VAL A 21 -4.26 -13.20 -7.20
C VAL A 21 -2.92 -12.75 -6.66
N SER A 22 -1.84 -13.05 -7.39
CA SER A 22 -0.49 -12.65 -6.96
C SER A 22 -0.19 -11.21 -7.35
N HIS A 23 0.16 -10.42 -6.34
CA HIS A 23 0.77 -9.10 -6.48
C HIS A 23 2.30 -9.14 -6.38
N ASN A 24 2.92 -10.32 -6.44
CA ASN A 24 4.39 -10.45 -6.41
C ASN A 24 5.00 -9.94 -7.73
N LYS A 25 5.23 -8.63 -7.82
CA LYS A 25 5.74 -7.94 -9.01
C LYS A 25 7.14 -7.39 -8.79
N THR A 26 7.85 -7.15 -9.87
CA THR A 26 9.19 -6.53 -9.88
C THR A 26 9.13 -5.08 -9.41
N PHE A 27 10.28 -4.53 -8.96
CA PHE A 27 10.38 -3.12 -8.58
C PHE A 27 9.93 -2.20 -9.70
N VAL A 28 10.33 -2.50 -10.94
CA VAL A 28 9.96 -1.70 -12.13
C VAL A 28 8.46 -1.69 -12.38
N GLU A 29 7.78 -2.83 -12.19
CA GLU A 29 6.31 -2.90 -12.28
C GLU A 29 5.64 -2.10 -11.16
N TYR A 30 6.17 -2.14 -9.94
CA TYR A 30 5.67 -1.32 -8.83
C TYR A 30 5.88 0.18 -9.06
N VAL A 31 6.98 0.56 -9.71
CA VAL A 31 7.23 1.96 -10.11
C VAL A 31 6.21 2.43 -11.13
N ARG A 32 6.02 1.64 -12.20
CA ARG A 32 5.12 1.99 -13.32
C ARG A 32 3.64 1.89 -12.94
N GLY A 33 3.30 0.98 -12.02
CA GLY A 33 1.93 0.56 -11.76
C GLY A 33 1.51 -0.60 -12.65
N TYR A 34 0.49 -1.32 -12.21
CA TYR A 34 -0.08 -2.46 -12.93
C TYR A 34 -1.56 -2.62 -12.60
N LYS A 35 -2.29 -3.28 -13.50
CA LYS A 35 -3.68 -3.68 -13.31
C LYS A 35 -3.83 -5.12 -13.79
N ILE A 36 -4.27 -6.00 -12.90
CA ILE A 36 -4.61 -7.39 -13.22
C ILE A 36 -6.08 -7.42 -13.63
N ASP A 37 -6.96 -6.82 -12.82
CA ASP A 37 -8.39 -6.64 -13.09
C ASP A 37 -8.95 -5.44 -12.26
N GLU A 38 -10.28 -5.26 -12.21
CA GLU A 38 -10.91 -4.15 -11.48
C GLU A 38 -10.77 -4.21 -9.95
N ASN A 39 -10.49 -5.39 -9.40
CA ASN A 39 -10.33 -5.65 -7.98
C ASN A 39 -8.87 -5.88 -7.59
N ASN A 40 -7.94 -5.85 -8.55
CA ASN A 40 -6.53 -6.17 -8.34
C ASN A 40 -5.64 -5.24 -9.17
N PHE A 41 -5.13 -4.17 -8.55
CA PHE A 41 -4.26 -3.19 -9.21
C PHE A 41 -3.38 -2.45 -8.21
N TRP A 42 -2.31 -1.82 -8.71
CA TRP A 42 -1.46 -0.87 -8.00
C TRP A 42 -1.21 0.34 -8.90
N ILE A 43 -1.42 1.55 -8.40
CA ILE A 43 -1.38 2.74 -9.27
C ILE A 43 0.03 3.14 -9.74
N GLY A 44 1.09 2.64 -9.11
CA GLY A 44 2.48 2.98 -9.43
C GLY A 44 3.10 4.01 -8.48
N LEU A 45 4.35 3.77 -8.07
CA LEU A 45 5.10 4.66 -7.16
C LEU A 45 5.36 6.04 -7.80
N ASP A 46 5.63 6.10 -9.10
CA ASP A 46 5.82 7.38 -9.79
C ASP A 46 4.53 8.21 -9.80
N ASN A 47 3.39 7.55 -9.99
CA ASN A 47 2.08 8.19 -9.98
C ASN A 47 1.72 8.69 -8.58
N LEU A 48 2.02 7.89 -7.54
CA LEU A 48 1.90 8.29 -6.14
C LEU A 48 2.77 9.51 -5.82
N SER A 49 4.05 9.47 -6.21
CA SER A 49 5.02 10.55 -5.96
C SER A 49 4.52 11.86 -6.57
N LYS A 50 4.17 11.83 -7.86
CA LYS A 50 3.61 13.00 -8.57
C LYS A 50 2.30 13.51 -7.96
N TYR A 51 1.47 12.63 -7.41
CA TYR A 51 0.18 13.02 -6.84
C TYR A 51 0.32 13.64 -5.44
N ALA A 52 1.23 13.12 -4.62
CA ALA A 52 1.51 13.61 -3.27
C ALA A 52 2.16 15.00 -3.28
N THR A 53 3.04 15.29 -4.24
CA THR A 53 3.74 16.60 -4.32
C THR A 53 2.81 17.77 -4.71
N LYS A 54 1.63 17.50 -5.28
CA LYS A 54 0.76 18.55 -5.84
C LYS A 54 0.03 19.43 -4.82
N SER A 55 -0.01 19.08 -3.54
CA SER A 55 -0.64 19.92 -2.50
C SER A 55 -0.22 19.48 -1.10
N ALA A 56 0.16 20.45 -0.25
CA ALA A 56 0.72 20.23 1.08
C ALA A 56 -0.25 19.64 2.12
N TYR A 57 -1.53 19.41 1.76
CA TYR A 57 -2.58 19.01 2.71
C TYR A 57 -3.50 17.91 2.17
N LYS A 58 -3.01 17.05 1.26
CA LYS A 58 -3.82 15.90 0.85
C LYS A 58 -3.93 14.89 1.98
N THR A 59 -5.15 14.62 2.35
CA THR A 59 -5.51 13.38 3.02
C THR A 59 -5.39 12.24 2.04
N PHE A 60 -4.54 11.27 2.35
CA PHE A 60 -4.56 9.98 1.66
C PHE A 60 -5.43 9.03 2.45
N ILE A 61 -6.56 8.66 1.85
CA ILE A 61 -7.38 7.53 2.26
C ILE A 61 -6.93 6.39 1.35
N MET A 62 -6.07 5.51 1.87
CA MET A 62 -5.64 4.32 1.14
C MET A 62 -6.55 3.19 1.57
N GLU A 63 -7.24 2.58 0.61
CA GLU A 63 -8.19 1.51 0.88
C GLU A 63 -7.62 0.20 0.32
N ALA A 64 -7.64 -0.86 1.12
CA ALA A 64 -7.43 -2.23 0.68
C ALA A 64 -8.74 -2.99 0.85
N ILE A 65 -9.24 -3.52 -0.24
CA ILE A 65 -10.48 -4.30 -0.28
C ILE A 65 -10.10 -5.75 -0.61
N TYR A 66 -10.34 -6.67 0.32
CA TYR A 66 -10.13 -8.11 0.14
C TYR A 66 -11.45 -8.88 0.12
N GLU A 67 -11.37 -10.12 -0.37
CA GLU A 67 -12.42 -11.13 -0.17
C GLU A 67 -13.79 -10.59 -0.60
N ASN A 68 -13.91 -10.09 -1.84
CA ASN A 68 -15.15 -9.54 -2.39
C ASN A 68 -15.81 -8.45 -1.52
N ASN A 69 -15.00 -7.55 -0.96
CA ASN A 69 -15.40 -6.44 -0.07
C ASN A 69 -15.72 -6.83 1.39
N VAL A 70 -15.38 -8.05 1.83
CA VAL A 70 -15.57 -8.45 3.24
C VAL A 70 -14.61 -7.68 4.15
N ILE A 71 -13.33 -7.59 3.76
CA ILE A 71 -12.34 -6.83 4.52
C ILE A 71 -12.06 -5.54 3.77
N ASN A 72 -12.53 -4.43 4.34
CA ASN A 72 -12.14 -3.09 3.92
C ASN A 72 -11.22 -2.48 4.97
N ALA A 73 -9.95 -2.31 4.61
CA ALA A 73 -8.95 -1.67 5.43
C ALA A 73 -8.66 -0.28 4.86
N THR A 74 -8.76 0.74 5.70
CA THR A 74 -8.51 2.14 5.35
C THR A 74 -7.39 2.69 6.21
N TRP A 75 -6.35 3.22 5.57
CA TRP A 75 -5.33 4.05 6.21
C TRP A 75 -5.57 5.51 5.85
N PHE A 76 -5.69 6.33 6.89
CA PHE A 76 -5.64 7.78 6.76
C PHE A 76 -4.30 8.29 7.23
N LYS A 77 -3.69 9.13 6.40
CA LYS A 77 -2.44 9.83 6.70
C LYS A 77 -2.59 11.30 6.29
N MET A 78 -2.67 12.19 7.28
CA MET A 78 -2.75 13.63 7.02
C MET A 78 -1.37 14.18 6.64
N GLY A 79 -1.28 14.86 5.50
CA GLY A 79 -0.02 15.39 4.98
C GLY A 79 0.91 14.27 4.50
N PHE A 80 0.35 13.18 3.97
CA PHE A 80 1.13 12.08 3.42
C PHE A 80 1.97 12.55 2.23
N THR A 81 3.24 12.21 2.27
CA THR A 81 4.19 12.43 1.18
C THR A 81 4.88 11.13 0.82
N ILE A 82 5.33 11.06 -0.43
CA ILE A 82 6.13 9.96 -0.95
C ILE A 82 7.24 10.57 -1.81
N ALA A 83 8.48 10.20 -1.51
CA ALA A 83 9.63 10.68 -2.25
C ALA A 83 9.67 10.10 -3.67
N ASN A 84 10.62 10.54 -4.48
CA ASN A 84 10.83 9.98 -5.81
C ASN A 84 11.87 8.83 -5.77
N SER A 85 12.24 8.32 -6.95
CA SER A 85 13.20 7.22 -7.09
C SER A 85 14.56 7.46 -6.46
N SER A 86 15.06 8.71 -6.41
CA SER A 86 16.38 9.00 -5.82
C SER A 86 16.43 8.78 -4.31
N GLN A 87 15.26 8.73 -3.66
CA GLN A 87 15.11 8.42 -2.25
C GLN A 87 14.30 7.14 -2.03
N LEU A 88 14.27 6.25 -3.03
CA LEU A 88 13.63 4.94 -2.95
C LEU A 88 12.16 5.01 -2.52
N TYR A 89 11.47 6.07 -2.94
CA TYR A 89 10.05 6.31 -2.67
C TYR A 89 9.66 6.27 -1.18
N LYS A 90 10.56 6.66 -0.27
CA LYS A 90 10.24 6.77 1.17
C LYS A 90 8.95 7.56 1.41
N VAL A 91 8.09 7.03 2.28
CA VAL A 91 6.81 7.67 2.67
C VAL A 91 6.96 8.45 3.97
N SER A 92 6.19 9.50 4.18
CA SER A 92 6.08 10.19 5.48
C SER A 92 4.73 10.89 5.61
N TRP A 93 4.41 11.39 6.79
CA TRP A 93 3.22 12.20 7.04
C TRP A 93 3.45 13.14 8.22
N ALA A 94 2.86 14.33 8.17
CA ALA A 94 3.07 15.37 9.19
C ALA A 94 1.94 15.43 10.24
N GLY A 95 0.78 14.88 9.92
CA GLY A 95 -0.43 15.04 10.70
C GLY A 95 -0.94 13.75 11.35
N GLN A 96 -2.19 13.81 11.79
CA GLN A 96 -2.89 12.67 12.37
C GLN A 96 -2.90 11.49 11.41
N SER A 97 -2.78 10.31 11.99
CA SER A 97 -2.88 9.04 11.30
C SER A 97 -3.91 8.18 12.01
N TYR A 98 -4.78 7.56 11.23
CA TYR A 98 -5.72 6.58 11.75
C TYR A 98 -5.84 5.41 10.79
N TYR A 99 -6.13 4.26 11.36
CA TYR A 99 -6.35 3.03 10.64
C TYR A 99 -7.70 2.47 11.07
N SER A 100 -8.45 1.93 10.12
CA SER A 100 -9.67 1.18 10.37
C SER A 100 -9.66 -0.05 9.47
N ALA A 101 -10.03 -1.21 10.00
CA ALA A 101 -10.44 -2.34 9.18
C ALA A 101 -11.82 -2.81 9.58
N GLY A 102 -12.56 -3.30 8.58
CA GLY A 102 -13.78 -4.07 8.78
C GLY A 102 -13.53 -5.36 9.58
N SER A 103 -14.61 -6.06 9.90
CA SER A 103 -14.55 -7.35 10.58
C SER A 103 -14.32 -8.49 9.59
N GLY A 104 -13.47 -9.46 9.96
CA GLY A 104 -13.18 -10.63 9.12
C GLY A 104 -12.06 -11.48 9.71
N ARG A 105 -11.96 -12.75 9.30
CA ARG A 105 -10.98 -13.72 9.84
C ARG A 105 -9.53 -13.19 9.77
N TYR A 106 -9.23 -12.38 8.76
CA TYR A 106 -7.89 -11.82 8.53
C TYR A 106 -7.74 -10.34 8.86
N ALA A 107 -8.80 -9.69 9.38
CA ALA A 107 -8.76 -8.28 9.73
C ALA A 107 -7.72 -7.96 10.81
N PHE A 108 -7.39 -8.92 11.69
CA PHE A 108 -6.35 -8.77 12.72
C PHE A 108 -4.92 -8.74 12.15
N ASN A 109 -4.70 -9.28 10.96
CA ASN A 109 -3.37 -9.34 10.32
C ASN A 109 -3.05 -8.07 9.52
N ILE A 110 -4.08 -7.27 9.25
CA ILE A 110 -3.95 -5.98 8.59
C ILE A 110 -4.08 -4.95 9.72
N TYR A 111 -3.01 -4.22 10.01
CA TYR A 111 -3.00 -3.12 10.98
C TYR A 111 -2.49 -1.85 10.29
N ASP A 112 -1.89 -0.90 10.99
CA ASP A 112 -1.17 0.18 10.30
C ASP A 112 0.08 -0.36 9.61
N CYS A 113 -0.05 -0.64 8.30
CA CYS A 113 0.99 -1.26 7.50
C CYS A 113 1.99 -0.24 6.96
N PHE A 114 1.76 1.06 7.17
CA PHE A 114 2.69 2.10 6.73
C PHE A 114 3.67 2.45 7.85
N VAL A 115 4.96 2.41 7.52
CA VAL A 115 6.02 2.88 8.42
C VAL A 115 6.70 4.10 7.79
N ALA A 116 6.73 5.20 8.53
CA ALA A 116 7.30 6.45 8.02
C ALA A 116 8.81 6.33 7.82
N TYR A 117 9.30 6.91 6.72
CA TYR A 117 10.69 7.00 6.28
C TYR A 117 11.32 5.69 5.80
N TYR A 118 10.53 4.61 5.72
CA TYR A 118 10.99 3.35 5.14
C TYR A 118 10.87 3.39 3.62
N PRO A 119 11.90 2.92 2.90
CA PRO A 119 11.87 2.84 1.45
C PRO A 119 10.94 1.71 0.99
N PHE A 120 10.59 1.73 -0.29
CA PHE A 120 9.83 0.64 -0.90
C PHE A 120 10.76 -0.52 -1.26
N SER A 121 10.35 -1.75 -0.96
CA SER A 121 11.12 -2.96 -1.26
C SER A 121 10.29 -3.97 -2.04
N THR A 122 10.97 -4.73 -2.90
CA THR A 122 10.42 -5.87 -3.67
C THR A 122 11.38 -7.04 -3.60
N TRP A 123 10.93 -8.23 -4.03
CA TRP A 123 11.76 -9.43 -4.05
C TRP A 123 13.04 -9.27 -4.91
N ASP A 124 13.00 -8.42 -5.94
CA ASP A 124 14.12 -8.12 -6.85
C ASP A 124 14.86 -6.82 -6.50
N ASN A 125 14.43 -6.06 -5.49
CA ASN A 125 15.07 -4.85 -5.03
C ASN A 125 14.81 -4.65 -3.53
N ASP A 126 15.70 -5.21 -2.72
CA ASP A 126 15.61 -5.16 -1.27
C ASP A 126 16.16 -3.85 -0.72
N ASN A 127 15.27 -3.03 -0.15
CA ASN A 127 15.61 -1.79 0.53
C ASN A 127 15.16 -1.80 2.00
N ASP A 128 14.68 -2.94 2.51
CA ASP A 128 14.17 -2.96 3.87
C ASP A 128 15.32 -2.96 4.91
N LEU A 129 14.98 -2.83 6.19
CA LEU A 129 15.99 -2.73 7.27
C LEU A 129 16.22 -4.08 7.97
N SER A 130 15.73 -5.17 7.40
CA SER A 130 15.97 -6.52 7.92
C SER A 130 17.29 -7.09 7.38
N SER A 131 17.74 -8.19 7.98
CA SER A 131 18.86 -8.99 7.44
C SER A 131 18.42 -9.96 6.34
N SER A 132 17.12 -10.15 6.15
CA SER A 132 16.51 -10.94 5.08
C SER A 132 15.63 -10.07 4.20
N ASN A 133 15.34 -10.52 2.97
CA ASN A 133 14.45 -9.80 2.07
C ASN A 133 13.00 -10.03 2.47
N VAL A 134 12.44 -9.09 3.23
CA VAL A 134 11.09 -9.18 3.77
C VAL A 134 10.04 -9.16 2.65
N ALA A 135 10.33 -8.44 1.56
CA ALA A 135 9.44 -8.41 0.41
C ALA A 135 9.32 -9.76 -0.31
N ALA A 136 10.42 -10.51 -0.39
CA ALA A 136 10.44 -11.85 -0.94
C ALA A 136 9.64 -12.83 -0.06
N GLU A 137 9.77 -12.73 1.26
CA GLU A 137 9.03 -13.55 2.23
C GLU A 137 7.53 -13.21 2.24
N ALA A 138 7.19 -11.93 2.16
CA ALA A 138 5.80 -11.45 2.19
C ALA A 138 5.06 -11.64 0.85
N GLY A 139 5.77 -11.99 -0.23
CA GLY A 139 5.19 -12.29 -1.55
C GLY A 139 4.58 -11.08 -2.28
N ALA A 140 4.94 -9.86 -1.91
CA ALA A 140 4.56 -8.63 -2.59
C ALA A 140 5.44 -7.45 -2.11
N GLY A 141 5.54 -6.41 -2.92
CA GLY A 141 6.28 -5.20 -2.58
C GLY A 141 5.52 -4.28 -1.62
N TRP A 142 6.25 -3.67 -0.68
CA TRP A 142 5.70 -2.75 0.32
C TRP A 142 6.77 -1.89 1.00
N PHE A 143 6.33 -1.01 1.93
CA PHE A 143 7.18 -0.21 2.82
C PHE A 143 7.46 -0.98 4.12
N PHE A 144 8.32 -2.00 4.06
CA PHE A 144 8.55 -2.91 5.18
C PHE A 144 9.36 -2.29 6.31
N GLY A 145 8.86 -2.44 7.54
CA GLY A 145 9.62 -2.19 8.76
C GLY A 145 10.49 -3.38 9.17
N ALA A 146 11.42 -3.17 10.09
CA ALA A 146 12.43 -4.18 10.49
C ALA A 146 11.88 -5.45 11.17
N TYR A 147 10.67 -5.43 11.76
CA TYR A 147 10.25 -6.51 12.67
C TYR A 147 8.93 -7.22 12.35
N ARG A 148 8.06 -6.66 11.50
CA ARG A 148 6.79 -7.31 11.10
C ARG A 148 6.26 -6.72 9.79
N PRO A 149 6.25 -7.47 8.67
CA PRO A 149 5.61 -6.99 7.47
C PRO A 149 4.10 -7.16 7.55
N CYS A 150 3.37 -6.11 7.93
CA CYS A 150 2.03 -6.04 7.36
C CYS A 150 2.21 -5.73 5.87
N ASN A 151 1.64 -6.59 5.02
CA ASN A 151 1.65 -6.41 3.57
C ASN A 151 0.22 -6.45 3.03
N PRO A 152 -0.38 -5.31 2.68
CA PRO A 152 -1.73 -5.31 2.17
C PRO A 152 -1.84 -5.75 0.69
N LEU A 153 -0.71 -5.99 0.03
CA LEU A 153 -0.65 -6.63 -1.28
C LEU A 153 -0.28 -8.11 -1.18
N GLY A 154 -0.05 -8.63 0.04
CA GLY A 154 0.19 -10.05 0.25
C GLY A 154 -1.03 -10.90 -0.10
N GLN A 155 -0.80 -12.16 -0.43
CA GLN A 155 -1.88 -13.14 -0.51
C GLN A 155 -2.37 -13.46 0.90
N LEU A 156 -3.68 -13.59 1.08
CA LEU A 156 -4.20 -14.12 2.32
C LEU A 156 -3.78 -15.60 2.42
N PRO A 157 -3.26 -16.06 3.58
CA PRO A 157 -3.04 -17.49 3.75
C PRO A 157 -4.37 -18.20 3.53
N GLY A 158 -4.36 -19.22 2.67
CA GLY A 158 -5.52 -20.04 2.38
C GLY A 158 -6.14 -20.63 3.66
N PRO A 159 -7.37 -21.18 3.58
CA PRO A 159 -8.03 -21.80 4.71
C PRO A 159 -7.19 -22.90 5.38
#